data_AF-A0A975EP14-F1
#
_entry.id   AF-A0A975EP14-F1
#
_cell.length_a   1.000
_cell.length_b   1.000
_cell.length_c   1.000
_cell.angle_alpha   90.00
_cell.angle_beta   90.00
_cell.angle_gamma   90.00
#
_symmetry.space_group_name_H-M   'P 1'
#
loop_
_entity.id
_entity.type
_entity.pdbx_description
1 polymer ?
#
loop_
_entity_poly.entity_id
_entity_poly.type
_entity_poly.pdbx_seq_one_letter_code
_entity_poly.pdbx_strand_id
1 'polypeptide(L)'
;MDNELQRLQKQQATKPTFKGLRLSKKAIAALEEMAYTGMSLHMAADKQGMRRDSLRKTFDRFEVRQVFNQIIAHIRQNAAQDAYLRMVELAQTAKSEAVRADANKWLAGVDAIAPVRKLDARVQHSVQFGGFDYSDIASTDGDAPMEGSPEAASKRSVRH
;
A
#
# COMPACT_ATOMS: atom_id res chain seq x y z
N MET A 1 10.99 40.22 8.99
CA MET A 1 10.99 38.75 9.26
C MET A 1 11.54 37.94 8.08
N ASP A 2 12.09 38.62 7.08
CA ASP A 2 12.28 38.10 5.72
C ASP A 2 13.53 37.22 5.59
N ASN A 3 14.46 37.36 6.54
CA ASN A 3 15.72 36.62 6.59
C ASN A 3 15.50 35.13 6.96
N GLU A 4 14.47 34.80 7.75
CA GLU A 4 14.16 33.39 8.09
C GLU A 4 13.45 32.67 6.93
N LEU A 5 12.50 33.33 6.27
CA LEU A 5 11.87 32.78 5.07
C LEU A 5 12.90 32.53 3.95
N GLN A 6 13.87 33.43 3.76
CA GLN A 6 14.98 33.20 2.82
C GLN A 6 15.92 32.05 3.24
N ARG A 7 16.12 31.81 4.54
CA ARG A 7 16.88 30.65 5.04
C ARG A 7 16.13 29.34 4.83
N LEU A 8 14.83 29.30 5.10
CA LEU A 8 13.97 28.14 4.85
C LEU A 8 13.87 27.83 3.35
N GLN A 9 13.79 28.86 2.48
CA GLN A 9 13.87 28.67 1.03
C GLN A 9 15.25 28.18 0.58
N LYS A 10 16.36 28.66 1.17
CA LYS A 10 17.71 28.11 0.92
C LYS A 10 17.93 26.69 1.45
N GLN A 11 17.10 26.24 2.39
CA GLN A 11 17.08 24.87 2.91
C GLN A 11 16.16 23.93 2.11
N GLN A 12 15.45 24.41 1.09
CA GLN A 12 14.95 23.51 0.04
C GLN A 12 16.17 22.85 -0.61
N ALA A 13 16.38 21.56 -0.31
CA ALA A 13 17.57 20.82 -0.67
C ALA A 13 17.84 20.95 -2.18
N THR A 14 18.83 21.78 -2.52
CA THR A 14 19.13 22.13 -3.91
C THR A 14 19.46 20.87 -4.68
N LYS A 15 18.58 20.48 -5.61
CA LYS A 15 18.65 19.22 -6.36
C LYS A 15 20.09 19.00 -6.87
N PRO A 16 20.81 17.95 -6.40
CA PRO A 16 22.20 17.73 -6.77
C PRO A 16 22.31 17.62 -8.30
N THR A 17 23.34 18.25 -8.85
CA THR A 17 23.37 18.64 -10.27
C THR A 17 24.82 18.75 -10.73
N PHE A 18 25.13 18.32 -11.95
CA PHE A 18 26.50 18.33 -12.50
C PHE A 18 27.00 19.73 -12.95
N LYS A 19 26.13 20.76 -12.91
CA LYS A 19 26.50 22.16 -13.21
C LYS A 19 27.54 22.66 -12.20
N GLY A 20 28.65 23.21 -12.71
CA GLY A 20 29.81 23.61 -11.92
C GLY A 20 31.03 22.73 -12.16
N LEU A 21 30.83 21.46 -12.55
CA LEU A 21 31.92 20.61 -13.03
C LEU A 21 32.34 21.05 -14.45
N ARG A 22 33.65 20.97 -14.74
CA ARG A 22 34.22 21.27 -16.08
C ARG A 22 33.93 20.13 -17.07
N LEU A 23 32.65 19.96 -17.42
CA LEU A 23 32.12 18.93 -18.30
C LEU A 23 31.49 19.54 -19.56
N SER A 24 31.46 18.77 -20.65
CA SER A 24 30.73 19.17 -21.85
C SER A 24 29.21 19.00 -21.66
N LYS A 25 28.41 19.84 -22.32
CA LYS A 25 26.93 19.76 -22.25
C LYS A 25 26.39 18.36 -22.59
N LYS A 26 26.99 17.69 -23.58
CA LYS A 26 26.66 16.29 -23.95
C LYS A 26 26.98 15.29 -22.84
N ALA A 27 28.13 15.43 -22.18
CA ALA A 27 28.49 14.54 -21.07
C ALA A 27 27.56 14.73 -19.87
N ILE A 28 27.16 15.97 -19.55
CA ILE A 28 26.16 16.25 -18.51
C ILE A 28 24.83 15.58 -18.85
N ALA A 29 24.32 15.76 -20.08
CA ALA A 29 23.08 15.13 -20.51
C ALA A 29 23.14 13.59 -20.42
N ALA A 30 24.23 12.96 -20.87
CA ALA A 30 24.41 11.51 -20.76
C ALA A 30 24.44 11.02 -19.30
N LEU A 31 25.11 11.76 -18.40
CA LEU A 31 25.19 11.43 -16.97
C LEU A 31 23.85 11.62 -16.25
N GLU A 32 23.07 12.64 -16.63
CA GLU A 32 21.71 12.85 -16.13
C GLU A 32 20.78 11.73 -16.62
N GLU A 33 20.85 11.32 -17.89
CA GLU A 33 20.09 10.18 -18.40
C GLU A 33 20.45 8.87 -17.67
N MET A 34 21.74 8.59 -17.45
CA MET A 34 22.18 7.46 -16.63
C MET A 34 21.59 7.51 -15.21
N ALA A 35 21.51 8.69 -14.60
CA ALA A 35 21.02 8.85 -13.23
C ALA A 35 19.49 8.73 -13.09
N TYR A 36 18.71 9.36 -13.97
CA TYR A 36 17.24 9.37 -13.88
C TYR A 36 16.56 8.18 -14.55
N THR A 37 17.13 7.65 -15.64
CA THR A 37 16.52 6.55 -16.42
C THR A 37 17.18 5.19 -16.19
N GLY A 38 18.31 5.15 -15.48
CA GLY A 38 19.07 3.90 -15.24
C GLY A 38 19.75 3.34 -16.48
N MET A 39 19.89 4.11 -17.57
CA MET A 39 20.57 3.67 -18.79
C MET A 39 22.02 3.29 -18.52
N SER A 40 22.49 2.21 -19.17
CA SER A 40 23.90 1.83 -19.14
C SER A 40 24.76 2.90 -19.83
N LEU A 41 26.03 2.99 -19.41
CA LEU A 41 26.98 3.96 -19.94
C LEU A 41 27.11 3.90 -21.48
N HIS A 42 27.03 2.70 -22.06
CA HIS A 42 27.07 2.53 -23.51
C HIS A 42 25.82 3.12 -24.19
N MET A 43 24.63 2.82 -23.67
CA MET A 43 23.37 3.34 -24.25
C MET A 43 23.25 4.86 -24.12
N ALA A 44 23.65 5.44 -22.98
CA ALA A 44 23.66 6.89 -22.80
C ALA A 44 24.68 7.58 -23.72
N ALA A 45 25.86 6.98 -23.92
CA ALA A 45 26.85 7.50 -24.86
C ALA A 45 26.34 7.49 -26.31
N ASP A 46 25.73 6.38 -26.73
CA ASP A 46 25.20 6.23 -28.09
C ASP A 46 24.03 7.20 -28.33
N LYS A 47 23.10 7.32 -27.37
CA LYS A 47 21.94 8.24 -27.44
C LYS A 47 22.34 9.71 -27.57
N GLN A 48 23.42 10.13 -26.91
CA GLN A 48 23.94 11.51 -26.99
C GLN A 48 24.95 11.72 -28.16
N GLY A 49 25.20 10.68 -28.96
CA GLY A 49 26.15 10.70 -30.06
C GLY A 49 27.57 11.07 -29.59
N MET A 50 28.05 10.41 -28.54
CA MET A 50 29.40 10.61 -27.98
C MET A 50 30.18 9.29 -27.88
N ARG A 51 31.50 9.35 -28.03
CA ARG A 51 32.36 8.16 -27.95
C ARG A 51 32.29 7.54 -26.55
N ARG A 52 31.95 6.25 -26.49
CA ARG A 52 31.83 5.44 -25.25
C ARG A 52 33.03 5.60 -24.32
N ASP A 53 34.26 5.54 -24.84
CA ASP A 53 35.51 5.74 -24.07
C ASP A 53 35.59 7.11 -23.39
N SER A 54 35.05 8.15 -24.04
CA SER A 54 35.05 9.53 -23.53
C SER A 54 34.09 9.67 -22.36
N LEU A 55 32.88 9.10 -22.46
CA LEU A 55 31.95 9.06 -21.34
C LEU A 55 32.50 8.22 -20.19
N ARG A 56 33.12 7.06 -20.47
CA ARG A 56 33.78 6.23 -19.46
C ARG A 56 34.86 7.00 -18.68
N LYS A 57 35.83 7.60 -19.38
CA LYS A 57 36.88 8.43 -18.77
C LYS A 57 36.33 9.64 -18.00
N THR A 58 35.14 10.13 -18.37
CA THR A 58 34.47 11.24 -17.68
C THR A 58 33.79 10.75 -16.40
N PHE A 59 33.01 9.68 -16.48
CA PHE A 59 32.36 9.02 -15.33
C PHE A 59 33.37 8.49 -14.32
N ASP A 60 34.54 8.03 -14.78
CA ASP A 60 35.56 7.46 -13.91
C ASP A 60 36.18 8.50 -12.93
N ARG A 61 36.02 9.81 -13.18
CA ARG A 61 36.50 10.90 -12.31
C ARG A 61 35.77 10.89 -10.95
N PHE A 62 36.52 11.03 -9.86
CA PHE A 62 35.98 10.98 -8.49
C PHE A 62 34.84 11.98 -8.26
N GLU A 63 35.03 13.26 -8.63
CA GLU A 63 34.02 14.33 -8.51
C GLU A 63 32.69 13.95 -9.20
N VAL A 64 32.78 13.34 -10.39
CA VAL A 64 31.61 12.95 -11.19
C VAL A 64 30.87 11.79 -10.52
N ARG A 65 31.58 10.78 -10.02
CA ARG A 65 30.98 9.68 -9.24
C ARG A 65 30.32 10.18 -7.96
N GLN A 66 30.96 11.14 -7.28
CA GLN A 66 30.43 11.71 -6.03
C GLN A 66 29.09 12.42 -6.28
N VAL A 67 29.01 13.31 -7.28
CA VAL A 67 27.76 13.99 -7.66
C VAL A 67 26.72 12.99 -8.19
N PHE A 68 27.12 12.00 -8.98
CA PHE A 68 26.21 10.94 -9.45
C PHE A 68 25.60 10.17 -8.27
N ASN A 69 26.41 9.76 -7.29
CA ASN A 69 25.94 9.08 -6.09
C ASN A 69 25.03 9.96 -5.23
N GLN A 70 25.30 11.28 -5.14
CA GLN A 70 24.40 12.24 -4.48
C GLN A 70 23.04 12.34 -5.18
N ILE A 71 23.02 12.32 -6.51
CA ILE A 71 21.78 12.30 -7.30
C ILE A 71 21.00 11.01 -7.06
N ILE A 72 21.64 9.85 -7.12
CA ILE A 72 20.99 8.56 -6.83
C ILE A 72 20.47 8.51 -5.39
N ALA A 73 21.21 9.04 -4.41
CA ALA A 73 20.77 9.12 -3.02
C ALA A 73 19.53 10.02 -2.87
N HIS A 74 19.52 11.19 -3.52
CA HIS A 74 18.39 12.12 -3.52
C HIS A 74 17.13 11.52 -4.19
N ILE A 75 17.29 10.84 -5.33
CA ILE A 75 16.20 10.10 -5.99
C ILE A 75 15.64 9.02 -5.04
N ARG A 76 16.50 8.26 -4.35
CA ARG A 76 16.04 7.23 -3.39
C ARG A 76 15.31 7.82 -2.18
N GLN A 77 15.77 8.96 -1.66
CA GLN A 77 15.11 9.66 -0.55
C GLN A 77 13.71 10.17 -0.93
N ASN A 78 13.56 10.69 -2.14
CA ASN A 78 12.29 11.25 -2.62
C ASN A 78 11.41 10.23 -3.37
N ALA A 79 11.86 8.99 -3.57
CA ALA A 79 11.14 7.97 -4.32
C ALA A 79 9.72 7.68 -3.80
N ALA A 80 9.49 7.84 -2.49
CA ALA A 80 8.15 7.73 -1.89
C ALA A 80 7.22 8.89 -2.31
N GLN A 81 7.75 10.11 -2.40
CA GLN A 81 7.01 11.30 -2.85
C GLN A 81 6.73 11.20 -4.36
N ASP A 82 7.72 10.77 -5.16
CA ASP A 82 7.54 10.51 -6.60
C ASP A 82 6.55 9.36 -6.86
N ALA A 83 6.51 8.34 -6.00
CA ALA A 83 5.50 7.27 -6.08
C ALA A 83 4.09 7.81 -5.75
N TYR A 84 3.96 8.62 -4.70
CA TYR A 84 2.70 9.28 -4.34
C TYR A 84 2.18 10.16 -5.49
N LEU A 85 3.02 11.02 -6.07
CA LEU A 85 2.64 11.87 -7.20
C LEU A 85 2.17 11.06 -8.43
N ARG A 86 2.83 9.95 -8.74
CA ARG A 86 2.40 9.02 -9.81
C ARG A 86 1.06 8.33 -9.49
N MET A 87 0.77 8.03 -8.23
CA MET A 87 -0.54 7.51 -7.84
C MET A 87 -1.64 8.57 -7.99
N VAL A 88 -1.36 9.84 -7.63
CA VAL A 88 -2.29 10.97 -7.87
C VAL A 88 -2.54 11.16 -9.37
N GLU A 89 -1.50 11.12 -10.20
CA GLU A 89 -1.63 11.23 -11.66
C GLU A 89 -2.45 10.06 -12.24
N LEU A 90 -2.20 8.82 -11.81
CA LEU A 90 -2.99 7.64 -12.23
C LEU A 90 -4.46 7.73 -11.79
N ALA A 91 -4.72 8.19 -10.56
CA ALA A 91 -6.07 8.40 -10.03
C ALA A 91 -6.89 9.44 -10.82
N GLN A 92 -6.23 10.33 -11.57
CA GLN A 92 -6.87 11.34 -12.42
C GLN A 92 -6.92 10.93 -13.90
N THR A 93 -5.83 10.35 -14.43
CA THR A 93 -5.61 10.18 -15.88
C THR A 93 -5.83 8.76 -16.40
N ALA A 94 -5.89 7.74 -15.53
CA ALA A 94 -6.01 6.36 -15.98
C ALA A 94 -7.31 6.13 -16.76
N LYS A 95 -7.17 5.55 -17.97
CA LYS A 95 -8.31 5.20 -18.85
C LYS A 95 -9.15 4.06 -18.30
N SER A 96 -8.53 3.12 -17.57
CA SER A 96 -9.23 2.01 -16.91
C SER A 96 -9.84 2.48 -15.59
N GLU A 97 -11.15 2.31 -15.45
CA GLU A 97 -11.88 2.62 -14.22
C GLU A 97 -11.36 1.82 -13.03
N ALA A 98 -11.04 0.53 -13.20
CA ALA A 98 -10.51 -0.33 -12.15
C ALA A 98 -9.17 0.20 -11.59
N VAL A 99 -8.25 0.61 -12.46
CA VAL A 99 -6.97 1.22 -12.06
C VAL A 99 -7.21 2.56 -11.34
N ARG A 100 -8.16 3.35 -11.83
CA ARG A 100 -8.52 4.64 -11.22
C ARG A 100 -9.14 4.45 -9.83
N ALA A 101 -10.01 3.47 -9.64
CA ALA A 101 -10.65 3.16 -8.38
C ALA A 101 -9.64 2.66 -7.34
N ASP A 102 -8.71 1.78 -7.72
CA ASP A 102 -7.68 1.27 -6.81
C ASP A 102 -6.67 2.37 -6.41
N ALA A 103 -6.24 3.21 -7.35
CA ALA A 103 -5.39 4.37 -7.05
C ALA A 103 -6.08 5.37 -6.10
N ASN A 104 -7.35 5.69 -6.33
CA ASN A 104 -8.13 6.57 -5.43
C ASN A 104 -8.34 5.94 -4.04
N LYS A 105 -8.59 4.63 -3.96
CA LYS A 105 -8.70 3.90 -2.69
C LYS A 105 -7.40 3.94 -1.90
N TRP A 106 -6.25 3.77 -2.57
CA TRP A 106 -4.93 3.87 -1.94
C TRP A 106 -4.68 5.28 -1.40
N LEU A 107 -4.93 6.32 -2.21
CA LEU A 107 -4.82 7.73 -1.78
C LEU A 107 -5.72 8.06 -0.59
N ALA A 108 -6.99 7.66 -0.62
CA ALA A 108 -7.92 7.87 0.49
C ALA A 108 -7.50 7.17 1.80
N GLY A 109 -6.70 6.09 1.69
CA GLY A 109 -6.06 5.44 2.84
C GLY A 109 -4.81 6.17 3.35
N VAL A 110 -4.02 6.77 2.46
CA VAL A 110 -2.82 7.56 2.81
C VAL A 110 -3.19 8.91 3.42
N ASP A 111 -4.18 9.60 2.86
CA ASP A 111 -4.70 10.89 3.35
C ASP A 111 -5.62 10.74 4.59
N ALA A 112 -5.79 9.51 5.09
CA ALA A 112 -6.67 9.15 6.21
C ALA A 112 -8.15 9.59 6.06
N ILE A 113 -8.60 9.83 4.82
CA ILE A 113 -9.99 10.18 4.47
C ILE A 113 -10.92 8.98 4.68
N ALA A 114 -10.45 7.77 4.38
CA ALA A 114 -11.18 6.53 4.62
C ALA A 114 -10.97 6.03 6.06
N PRO A 115 -12.03 5.70 6.83
CA PRO A 115 -11.90 5.22 8.20
C PRO A 115 -11.40 3.76 8.24
N VAL A 116 -10.08 3.54 8.13
CA VAL A 116 -9.43 2.23 8.31
C VAL A 116 -9.30 1.88 9.82
N ARG A 117 -10.33 2.18 10.62
CA ARG A 117 -10.44 1.67 11.98
C ARG A 117 -10.97 0.23 11.92
N LYS A 118 -10.04 -0.72 11.98
CA LYS A 118 -10.38 -2.10 12.36
C LYS A 118 -10.93 -2.07 13.78
N LEU A 119 -12.23 -2.21 13.92
CA LEU A 119 -12.87 -2.54 15.19
C LEU A 119 -12.56 -4.02 15.46
N ASP A 120 -11.55 -4.29 16.28
CA ASP A 120 -11.32 -5.63 16.84
C ASP A 120 -12.54 -5.97 17.71
N ALA A 121 -13.44 -6.79 17.18
CA ALA A 121 -14.67 -7.23 17.85
C ALA A 121 -14.36 -8.23 18.97
N ARG A 122 -13.74 -7.75 20.05
CA ARG A 122 -13.35 -8.56 21.22
C ARG A 122 -14.52 -9.01 22.10
N VAL A 123 -15.74 -8.57 21.82
CA VAL A 123 -16.94 -8.96 22.58
C VAL A 123 -18.12 -9.23 21.65
N GLN A 124 -18.11 -10.39 21.00
CA GLN A 124 -19.37 -11.00 20.53
C GLN A 124 -20.06 -11.65 21.73
N HIS A 125 -21.00 -10.95 22.34
CA HIS A 125 -21.95 -11.61 23.25
C HIS A 125 -22.88 -12.51 22.42
N SER A 126 -22.66 -13.81 22.49
CA SER A 126 -23.61 -14.80 21.97
C SER A 126 -24.86 -14.81 22.84
N VAL A 127 -25.87 -14.02 22.49
CA VAL A 127 -27.21 -14.15 23.05
C VAL A 127 -27.82 -15.42 22.47
N GLN A 128 -27.57 -16.56 23.12
CA GLN A 128 -28.20 -17.81 22.75
C GLN A 128 -29.66 -17.75 23.18
N PHE A 129 -30.57 -17.71 22.19
CA PHE A 129 -32.00 -17.67 22.42
C PHE A 129 -32.44 -18.98 23.09
N GLY A 130 -32.64 -18.94 24.41
CA GLY A 130 -33.34 -20.00 25.13
C GLY A 130 -34.76 -20.06 24.60
N GLY A 131 -35.07 -21.12 23.84
CA GLY A 131 -36.34 -21.24 23.13
C GLY A 131 -37.55 -21.19 24.08
N PHE A 132 -38.70 -20.81 23.52
CA PHE A 132 -39.96 -20.85 24.27
C PHE A 132 -40.29 -22.29 24.68
N ASP A 133 -40.44 -22.49 25.98
CA ASP A 133 -41.03 -23.71 26.53
C ASP A 133 -42.55 -23.65 26.31
N TYR A 134 -43.13 -24.71 25.76
CA TYR A 134 -44.56 -24.87 25.49
C TYR A 134 -45.17 -26.04 26.26
N SER A 135 -44.46 -26.61 27.24
CA SER A 135 -44.94 -27.75 28.03
C SER A 135 -46.13 -27.44 28.94
N ASP A 136 -46.36 -26.17 29.29
CA ASP A 136 -47.41 -25.76 30.24
C ASP A 136 -48.80 -25.45 29.62
N ILE A 137 -48.99 -25.55 28.29
CA ILE A 137 -50.26 -25.16 27.63
C ILE A 137 -51.09 -26.32 27.05
N ALA A 138 -50.79 -27.56 27.43
CA ALA A 138 -51.54 -28.74 26.99
C ALA A 138 -51.95 -29.62 28.17
N SER A 139 -53.01 -29.24 28.89
CA SER A 139 -54.04 -30.14 29.47
C SER A 139 -54.99 -29.42 30.45
N THR A 140 -56.04 -28.76 29.94
CA THR A 140 -57.32 -28.61 30.68
C THR A 140 -58.50 -28.76 29.72
N ASP A 141 -59.47 -29.57 30.14
CA ASP A 141 -60.84 -29.74 29.62
C ASP A 141 -61.02 -30.49 28.28
N GLY A 142 -61.35 -31.79 28.39
CA GLY A 142 -61.73 -32.65 27.25
C GLY A 142 -61.89 -34.14 27.57
N ASP A 143 -62.97 -34.48 28.29
CA ASP A 143 -63.55 -35.83 28.50
C ASP A 143 -62.75 -36.99 29.13
N ALA A 144 -63.47 -37.73 29.97
CA ALA A 144 -63.15 -39.05 30.51
C ALA A 144 -64.49 -39.82 30.70
N PRO A 145 -64.51 -41.14 30.97
CA PRO A 145 -63.48 -42.18 30.82
C PRO A 145 -63.96 -43.37 29.95
N MET A 146 -63.16 -44.42 29.80
CA MET A 146 -63.69 -45.80 29.81
C MET A 146 -62.63 -46.84 30.19
N GLU A 147 -63.07 -47.95 30.78
CA GLU A 147 -62.25 -48.96 31.46
C GLU A 147 -61.58 -49.98 30.50
N GLY A 148 -60.48 -50.59 30.95
CA GLY A 148 -59.82 -51.70 30.24
C GLY A 148 -58.45 -52.07 30.82
N SER A 149 -58.42 -52.88 31.87
CA SER A 149 -57.21 -53.35 32.58
C SER A 149 -57.34 -54.86 32.87
N PRO A 150 -56.27 -55.60 33.22
CA PRO A 150 -54.88 -55.58 32.72
C PRO A 150 -54.40 -57.00 32.30
N GLU A 151 -53.28 -57.12 31.57
CA GLU A 151 -52.46 -58.34 31.63
C GLU A 151 -50.95 -58.03 31.48
N ALA A 152 -50.09 -58.83 32.13
CA ALA A 152 -48.73 -58.44 32.47
C ALA A 152 -47.65 -59.47 32.09
N ALA A 153 -46.55 -59.00 31.48
CA ALA A 153 -45.23 -59.64 31.45
C ALA A 153 -44.17 -58.55 31.12
N SER A 154 -43.27 -58.08 32.00
CA SER A 154 -42.36 -58.69 33.00
C SER A 154 -41.05 -59.23 32.40
N LYS A 155 -39.91 -58.62 32.82
CA LYS A 155 -38.49 -58.98 32.53
C LYS A 155 -38.07 -58.60 31.08
N ARG A 156 -36.83 -58.22 30.71
CA ARG A 156 -35.48 -58.05 31.30
C ARG A 156 -34.62 -57.27 30.23
N SER A 157 -33.36 -56.81 30.36
CA SER A 157 -32.34 -56.72 31.43
C SER A 157 -31.15 -55.82 31.00
N VAL A 158 -30.79 -54.80 31.80
CA VAL A 158 -29.39 -54.29 32.02
C VAL A 158 -28.60 -53.60 30.87
N ARG A 159 -28.01 -52.45 31.23
CA ARG A 159 -26.67 -51.86 30.94
C ARG A 159 -25.72 -52.62 29.95
N HIS A 160 -24.80 -51.97 29.24
CA HIS A 160 -24.01 -50.80 29.64
C HIS A 160 -23.52 -49.95 28.45
#